data_AF-A0A7J9QT80-F1
#
_entry.id   AF-A0A7J9QT80-F1
#
_cell.length_a   1.000
_cell.length_b   1.000
_cell.length_c   1.000
_cell.angle_alpha   90.00
_cell.angle_beta   90.00
_cell.angle_gamma   90.00
#
_symmetry.space_group_name_H-M   'P 1'
#
loop_
_entity.id
_entity.type
_entity.pdbx_description
1 polymer ?
#
loop_
_entity_poly.entity_id
_entity_poly.type
_entity_poly.pdbx_seq_one_letter_code
_entity_poly.pdbx_strand_id
1 'polypeptide(L)' 'MKICSVCHKISGSGQDHLDCIQKRRVELEDEDFKSKITEKLELSKNPQDLGVEVKAILEHLAREKDSKD' A
#
# COMPACT_ATOMS: atom_id res chain seq x y z
N MET A 1 23.95 -11.58 -16.47
CA MET A 1 23.94 -11.06 -15.09
C MET A 1 23.59 -9.58 -15.17
N LYS A 2 22.55 -9.15 -14.46
CA LYS A 2 22.08 -7.76 -14.43
C LYS A 2 22.11 -7.31 -12.98
N ILE A 3 22.42 -6.04 -12.72
CA ILE A 3 22.25 -5.46 -11.39
C ILE A 3 20.76 -5.14 -11.22
N CYS A 4 20.16 -5.66 -10.14
CA CYS A 4 18.78 -5.38 -9.82
C CYS A 4 18.60 -3.87 -9.56
N SER A 5 17.67 -3.23 -10.25
CA SER A 5 17.37 -1.80 -10.19
C SER A 5 16.66 -1.36 -8.91
N VAL A 6 16.29 -2.31 -8.04
CA VAL A 6 15.60 -2.06 -6.77
C VAL A 6 16.55 -2.23 -5.59
N CYS A 7 17.27 -3.35 -5.51
CA CYS A 7 18.20 -3.64 -4.42
C CYS A 7 19.68 -3.47 -4.76
N HIS A 8 20.01 -3.13 -6.01
CA HIS A 8 21.39 -2.94 -6.51
C HIS A 8 22.32 -4.16 -6.34
N LYS A 9 21.75 -5.36 -6.16
CA LYS A 9 22.49 -6.62 -6.10
C LYS A 9 22.52 -7.33 -7.44
N ILE A 10 23.54 -8.14 -7.67
CA ILE A 10 23.70 -8.93 -8.90
C ILE A 10 22.62 -10.00 -8.94
N SER A 11 21.81 -9.97 -10.00
CA SER A 11 20.83 -11.00 -10.28
C SER A 11 21.38 -12.05 -11.25
N GLY A 12 21.32 -13.32 -10.81
CA GLY A 12 21.76 -14.49 -11.57
C GLY A 12 20.85 -14.83 -12.75
N SER A 13 19.58 -14.41 -12.72
CA SER A 13 18.61 -14.68 -13.79
C SER A 13 18.67 -13.68 -14.96
N GLY A 14 19.49 -12.63 -14.86
CA GLY A 14 19.54 -11.57 -15.87
C GLY A 14 18.37 -10.59 -15.83
N GLN A 15 17.44 -10.75 -14.88
CA GLN A 15 16.31 -9.84 -14.63
C GLN A 15 16.32 -9.35 -13.18
N ASP A 16 15.49 -8.38 -12.84
CA ASP A 16 15.29 -7.96 -11.45
C ASP A 16 14.75 -9.11 -10.58
N HIS A 17 15.09 -9.12 -9.28
CA HIS A 17 14.59 -10.18 -8.40
C HIS A 17 13.07 -10.13 -8.34
N LEU A 18 12.44 -11.29 -8.35
CA LEU A 18 10.97 -11.40 -8.33
C LEU A 18 10.38 -10.67 -7.11
N ASP A 19 11.04 -10.81 -5.96
CA ASP A 19 10.72 -10.12 -4.71
C ASP A 19 10.84 -8.59 -4.82
N CYS A 20 11.92 -8.12 -5.46
CA CYS A 20 12.13 -6.70 -5.72
C CYS A 20 11.11 -6.11 -6.69
N ILE A 21 10.71 -6.86 -7.72
CA ILE A 21 9.68 -6.45 -8.67
C ILE A 21 8.34 -6.33 -7.96
N GLN A 22 7.96 -7.34 -7.16
CA GLN A 22 6.71 -7.29 -6.40
C GLN A 22 6.71 -6.15 -5.39
N LYS A 23 7.81 -5.94 -4.66
CA LYS A 23 7.93 -4.83 -3.71
C LYS A 23 7.77 -3.47 -4.38
N ARG A 24 8.48 -3.23 -5.50
CA ARG A 24 8.33 -2.01 -6.29
C ARG A 24 6.90 -1.84 -6.81
N ARG A 25 6.26 -2.95 -7.20
CA ARG A 25 4.89 -2.94 -7.69
C ARG A 25 3.91 -2.56 -6.58
N VAL A 26 4.09 -3.10 -5.37
CA VAL A 26 3.32 -2.70 -4.18
C VAL A 26 3.56 -1.23 -3.85
N GLU A 27 4.80 -0.75 -3.83
CA GLU A 27 5.10 0.67 -3.55
C GLU A 27 4.49 1.63 -4.58
N LEU A 28 4.43 1.24 -5.86
CA LEU A 28 3.78 2.02 -6.91
C LEU A 28 2.25 1.91 -6.86
N GLU A 29 1.71 0.73 -6.58
CA GLU A 29 0.27 0.53 -6.36
C GLU A 29 -0.20 1.23 -5.08
N ASP A 30 0.66 1.44 -4.07
CA ASP A 30 0.34 2.18 -2.83
C ASP A 30 -0.01 3.63 -3.12
N GLU A 31 0.68 4.30 -4.05
CA GLU A 31 0.36 5.68 -4.44
C GLU A 31 -0.95 5.76 -5.25
N ASP A 32 -1.22 4.80 -6.11
CA ASP A 32 -2.49 4.70 -6.87
C ASP A 32 -3.66 4.33 -5.95
N PHE A 33 -3.42 3.44 -4.98
CA PHE A 33 -4.37 3.03 -3.95
C PHE A 33 -4.64 4.16 -2.96
N LYS A 34 -3.61 4.88 -2.53
CA LYS A 34 -3.73 6.08 -1.69
C LYS A 34 -4.47 7.19 -2.42
N SER A 35 -4.22 7.40 -3.71
CA SER A 35 -5.00 8.34 -4.52
C SER A 35 -6.47 7.93 -4.62
N LYS A 36 -6.77 6.65 -4.87
CA LYS A 36 -8.15 6.11 -4.87
C LYS A 36 -8.83 6.16 -3.51
N ILE A 37 -8.11 5.91 -2.42
CA ILE A 37 -8.64 6.06 -1.06
C ILE A 37 -8.91 7.52 -0.78
N THR A 38 -7.94 8.41 -1.01
CA THR A 38 -8.11 9.86 -0.81
C THR A 38 -9.31 10.36 -1.59
N GLU A 39 -9.44 10.00 -2.87
CA GLU A 39 -10.60 10.37 -3.69
C GLU A 39 -11.91 9.83 -3.10
N LYS A 40 -11.96 8.55 -2.71
CA LYS A 40 -13.16 7.96 -2.06
C LYS A 40 -13.47 8.56 -0.69
N LEU A 41 -12.46 8.94 0.09
CA LEU A 41 -12.61 9.59 1.39
C LEU A 41 -13.11 11.03 1.24
N GLU A 42 -12.59 11.77 0.25
CA GLU A 42 -13.01 13.14 -0.07
C GLU A 42 -14.44 13.19 -0.63
N LEU A 43 -14.83 12.18 -1.43
CA LEU A 43 -16.21 11.99 -1.88
C LEU A 43 -17.15 11.61 -0.73
N SER A 44 -16.67 10.81 0.22
CA SER A 44 -17.42 10.39 1.41
C SER A 44 -17.34 11.43 2.53
N LYS A 45 -18.01 12.58 2.37
CA LYS A 45 -18.19 13.58 3.45
C LYS A 45 -18.91 13.02 4.68
N ASN A 46 -19.53 11.85 4.57
CA ASN A 46 -20.19 11.14 5.66
C ASN A 46 -19.53 9.77 5.88
N PRO A 47 -19.16 9.42 7.13
CA PRO A 47 -18.54 8.13 7.44
C PRO A 47 -19.48 6.92 7.23
N GLN A 48 -20.75 7.18 6.92
CA GLN A 48 -21.78 6.18 6.60
C GLN A 48 -21.75 5.76 5.13
N ASP A 49 -21.11 6.56 4.26
CA ASP A 49 -20.94 6.28 2.83
C ASP A 49 -19.62 5.55 2.53
N LEU A 50 -18.73 5.48 3.53
CA LEU A 50 -17.49 4.73 3.45
C LEU A 50 -17.79 3.23 3.35
N GLY A 51 -17.33 2.60 2.27
CA GLY A 51 -17.48 1.17 2.05
C GLY A 51 -16.97 0.35 3.25
N VAL A 52 -17.56 -0.84 3.45
CA VAL A 52 -17.33 -1.73 4.61
C VAL A 52 -15.83 -1.98 4.86
N GLU A 53 -15.02 -2.05 3.81
CA GLU A 53 -13.58 -2.22 3.87
C GLU A 53 -12.85 -1.03 4.52
N VAL A 54 -13.21 0.20 4.15
CA VAL A 54 -12.61 1.42 4.73
C VAL A 54 -13.04 1.57 6.19
N LYS A 55 -14.28 1.21 6.51
CA LYS A 55 -14.78 1.20 7.89
C LYS A 55 -14.01 0.21 8.77
N ALA A 56 -13.71 -0.99 8.26
CA ALA A 56 -12.92 -1.98 8.99
C ALA A 56 -11.50 -1.48 9.27
N ILE A 57 -10.84 -0.86 8.28
CA ILE A 57 -9.49 -0.29 8.46
C ILE A 57 -9.50 0.84 9.50
N LEU A 58 -10.47 1.76 9.43
CA LEU A 58 -10.62 2.84 10.40
C LEU A 58 -10.86 2.32 11.83
N GLU A 59 -11.67 1.27 11.99
CA GLU A 59 -11.92 0.65 13.28
C GLU A 59 -10.67 -0.04 13.84
N HIS A 60 -9.89 -0.72 12.99
CA HIS A 60 -8.61 -1.30 13.39
C HIS A 60 -7.61 -0.23 13.87
N LEU A 61 -7.44 0.85 13.10
CA LEU A 61 -6.56 1.97 13.45
C LEU A 61 -7.01 2.71 14.73
N ALA A 62 -8.32 2.87 14.93
CA ALA A 62 -8.87 3.46 16.16
C ALA A 62 -8.55 2.59 17.38
N ARG A 63 -8.70 1.27 17.27
CA ARG A 63 -8.39 0.33 18.35
C ARG A 63 -6.89 0.28 18.68
N GLU A 64 -6.01 0.43 17.69
CA GLU A 64 -4.56 0.53 17.91
C GLU A 64 -4.15 1.84 18.60
N LYS A 65 -4.92 2.92 18.41
CA LYS A 65 -4.69 4.19 19.10
C LYS A 65 -5.10 4.14 20.58
N ASP A 66 -6.17 3.43 20.90
CA ASP A 66 -6.67 3.24 22.27
C ASP A 66 -5.82 2.26 23.10
N SER A 67 -5.05 1.38 22.44
CA SER A 67 -4.16 0.42 23.10
C SER A 67 -2.74 0.97 23.34
N LYS A 68 -2.58 2.29 23.18
CA LYS A 68 -1.36 3.04 23.50
C LYS A 68 -1.65 4.02 24.63
N ASP A 69 -2.09 3.49 25.76
CA ASP A 69 -2.06 4.13 27.10
C ASP A 69 -1.35 3.16 28.08
#